data_AF-A0AAV3H181-F1
#
_entry.id   AF-A0AAV3H181-F1
#
_cell.length_a   1.000
_cell.length_b   1.000
_cell.length_c   1.000
_cell.angle_alpha   90.00
_cell.angle_beta   90.00
_cell.angle_gamma   90.00
#
_symmetry.space_group_name_H-M   'P 1'
#
loop_
_entity.id
_entity.type
_entity.pdbx_description
1 polymer ?
#
loop_
_entity_poly.entity_id
_entity_poly.type
_entity_poly.pdbx_seq_one_letter_code
_entity_poly.pdbx_strand_id
1 'polypeptide(L)' 'MSHQLPCVTNFLSIISDEAGNSKGVRMIGYIGEETLATETASAV' A
#
# COMPACT_ATOMS: atom_id res chain seq x y z
N MET A 1 20.99 17.16 17.97
CA MET A 1 20.95 15.83 17.34
C MET A 1 19.68 15.79 16.49
N SER A 2 19.81 15.68 15.16
CA SER A 2 18.65 15.53 14.28
C SER A 2 18.16 14.09 14.35
N HIS A 3 16.92 13.86 14.79
CA HIS A 3 16.29 12.55 14.65
C HIS A 3 15.92 12.38 13.19
N GLN A 4 16.70 11.59 12.45
CA GLN A 4 16.35 11.21 11.09
C GLN A 4 15.17 10.23 11.16
N LEU A 5 14.04 10.61 10.55
CA LEU A 5 12.90 9.72 10.42
C LEU A 5 13.26 8.57 9.47
N PRO A 6 12.77 7.35 9.73
CA PRO A 6 12.97 6.22 8.82
C PRO A 6 12.36 6.53 7.45
N CYS A 7 13.01 6.08 6.37
CA CYS A 7 12.40 6.21 5.05
C CYS A 7 11.22 5.25 4.94
N VAL A 8 10.11 5.72 4.36
CA VAL A 8 8.90 4.94 4.17
C VAL A 8 8.61 4.85 2.68
N THR A 9 8.41 3.62 2.18
CA THR A 9 7.98 3.35 0.80
C THR A 9 6.58 2.79 0.81
N ASN A 10 5.65 3.41 0.08
CA ASN A 10 4.27 2.94 -0.03
C ASN A 10 3.98 2.50 -1.47
N PHE A 11 3.43 1.29 -1.64
CA PHE A 11 2.89 0.80 -2.90
C PHE A 11 1.37 0.85 -2.86
N LEU A 12 0.77 1.44 -3.88
CA LEU A 12 -0.66 1.45 -4.10
C LEU A 12 -1.00 0.63 -5.33
N SER A 13 -1.83 -0.41 -5.18
CA SER A 13 -2.33 -1.22 -6.28
C SER A 13 -3.85 -1.16 -6.38
N ILE A 14 -4.35 -1.15 -7.60
CA ILE A 14 -5.79 -1.28 -7.88
C ILE A 14 -6.08 -2.78 -8.03
N ILE A 15 -7.11 -3.24 -7.33
CA ILE A 15 -7.63 -4.60 -7.48
C ILE A 15 -8.71 -4.54 -8.55
N SER A 16 -8.59 -5.35 -9.59
CA SER A 16 -9.59 -5.45 -10.67
C SER A 16 -10.07 -6.88 -10.83
N ASP A 17 -11.30 -7.06 -11.31
CA ASP A 17 -11.79 -8.36 -11.79
C ASP A 17 -11.25 -8.72 -13.18
N GLU A 18 -11.59 -9.91 -13.67
CA GLU A 18 -11.18 -10.40 -14.99
C GLU A 18 -11.70 -9.53 -16.16
N ALA A 19 -12.78 -8.78 -15.94
CA ALA A 19 -13.33 -7.84 -16.91
C ALA A 19 -12.67 -6.45 -16.82
N GLY A 20 -11.72 -6.25 -15.90
CA GLY A 20 -11.00 -4.99 -15.71
C GLY A 20 -11.74 -3.98 -14.81
N ASN A 21 -12.86 -4.35 -14.20
CA ASN A 21 -13.58 -3.45 -13.29
C ASN A 21 -12.85 -3.38 -11.95
N SER A 22 -12.68 -2.17 -11.43
CA SER A 22 -12.09 -1.98 -10.10
C SER A 22 -12.99 -2.59 -9.02
N LYS A 23 -12.38 -3.39 -8.14
CA LYS A 23 -12.98 -3.98 -6.94
C LYS A 23 -12.46 -3.32 -5.65
N GLY A 24 -11.44 -2.47 -5.76
CA GLY A 24 -10.86 -1.81 -4.61
C GLY A 24 -9.41 -1.41 -4.84
N VAL A 25 -8.76 -1.06 -3.74
CA VAL A 25 -7.36 -0.67 -3.68
C VAL A 25 -6.65 -1.41 -2.54
N ARG A 26 -5.37 -1.72 -2.73
CA ARG A 26 -4.49 -2.25 -1.70
C ARG A 26 -3.30 -1.31 -1.53
N MET A 27 -3.04 -0.91 -0.29
CA MET A 27 -1.83 -0.19 0.10
C MET A 27 -0.90 -1.15 0.83
N ILE A 28 0.40 -1.09 0.52
CA ILE A 28 1.46 -1.81 1.24
C ILE A 28 2.54 -0.80 1.63
N GLY A 29 2.78 -0.63 2.92
CA GLY A 29 3.83 0.24 3.45
C GLY A 29 5.08 -0.53 3.85
N TYR A 30 6.25 0.06 3.64
CA TYR A 30 7.56 -0.49 4.03
C TYR A 30 8.41 0.56 4.74
N ILE A 31 9.20 0.15 5.73
CA ILE A 31 10.35 0.91 6.25
C ILE A 31 11.61 0.14 5.89
N GLY A 32 12.45 0.73 5.03
CA GLY A 32 13.55 -0.02 4.42
C GLY A 32 13.02 -1.24 3.65
N GLU A 33 13.43 -2.44 4.06
CA GLU A 33 12.98 -3.73 3.49
C GLU A 33 11.85 -4.39 4.31
N GLU A 34 11.51 -3.86 5.48
CA GLU A 34 10.49 -4.43 6.36
C GLU A 34 9.09 -3.95 5.95
N THR A 35 8.15 -4.88 5.82
CA THR A 35 6.73 -4.56 5.57
C THR A 35 6.07 -4.09 6.86
N LEU A 36 5.43 -2.92 6.84
CA LEU A 36 4.74 -2.34 8.00
C LEU A 36 3.28 -2.78 8.11
N ALA A 37 2.52 -2.60 7.03
CA ALA A 37 1.09 -2.83 7.02
C ALA A 37 0.60 -3.03 5.59
N THR A 38 -0.40 -3.90 5.44
CA THR A 38 -1.19 -4.02 4.21
C THR A 38 -2.61 -3.64 4.53
N GLU A 39 -3.12 -2.59 3.90
CA GLU A 39 -4.51 -2.17 4.01
C GLU A 39 -5.21 -2.42 2.68
N THR A 40 -6.46 -2.89 2.72
CA THR A 40 -7.27 -3.12 1.52
C THR A 40 -8.64 -2.48 1.73
N ALA A 41 -9.06 -1.65 0.78
CA ALA A 41 -10.39 -1.06 0.75
C ALA A 41 -11.14 -1.54 -0.48
N SER A 42 -12.37 -2.01 -0.29
CA SER A 42 -13.24 -2.44 -1.38
C SER A 42 -14.05 -1.27 -1.95
N ALA A 43 -14.32 -1.32 -3.25
CA ALA A 43 -15.28 -0.42 -3.88
C ALA A 43 -16.70 -0.82 -3.48
N VAL A 44 -17.56 0.16 -3.13
CA VAL A 44 -18.96 -0.02 -2.71
C VAL A 44 -19.88 -0.09 -3.92
#